data_AF-A0A7C4UNW7-F1
#
_entry.id   AF-A0A7C4UNW7-F1
#
_cell.length_a   1.000
_cell.length_b   1.000
_cell.length_c   1.000
_cell.angle_alpha   90.00
_cell.angle_beta   90.00
_cell.angle_gamma   90.00
#
_symmetry.space_group_name_H-M   'P 1'
#
loop_
_entity.id
_entity.type
_entity.pdbx_description
1 polymer ?
#
loop_
_entity_poly.entity_id
_entity_poly.type
_entity_poly.pdbx_seq_one_letter_code
_entity_poly.pdbx_strand_id
1 'polypeptide(L)' 'MKLVFIKCTKCGKQFYCETLLTDNRFPLHCPGCGKYISYKEYQSQLQPISSTSVLTRIQKPISKETVGEILYIPSKE' A
#
# COMPACT_ATOMS: atom_id res chain seq x y z
N MET A 1 0.32 5.89 -12.89
CA MET A 1 0.17 4.95 -11.75
C MET A 1 -0.81 5.54 -10.75
N LYS A 2 -1.86 4.81 -10.36
CA LYS A 2 -2.69 5.14 -9.21
C LYS A 2 -2.18 4.33 -8.02
N LEU A 3 -1.92 5.01 -6.91
CA LEU A 3 -1.52 4.39 -5.65
C LEU A 3 -2.71 4.44 -4.69
N VAL A 4 -2.88 3.38 -3.93
CA VAL A 4 -3.80 3.28 -2.79
C VAL A 4 -2.99 3.28 -1.51
N PHE A 5 -3.58 3.85 -0.48
CA PHE A 5 -2.98 3.90 0.84
C PHE A 5 -3.50 2.73 1.67
N ILE A 6 -2.60 1.88 2.15
CA ILE A 6 -2.92 0.73 2.99
C ILE A 6 -2.23 0.88 4.34
N LYS A 7 -3.00 0.70 5.41
CA LYS A 7 -2.53 0.57 6.78
C LYS A 7 -2.48 -0.91 7.15
N CYS A 8 -1.33 -1.40 7.58
CA CYS A 8 -1.20 -2.76 8.10
C CYS A 8 -2.02 -2.93 9.39
N THR A 9 -2.91 -3.91 9.43
CA THR A 9 -3.69 -4.25 10.63
C THR A 9 -2.83 -4.82 11.75
N LYS A 10 -1.67 -5.40 11.43
CA LYS A 10 -0.77 -6.06 12.39
C LYS A 10 0.23 -5.12 13.07
N CYS A 11 0.83 -4.19 12.33
CA CYS A 11 1.85 -3.28 12.87
C CYS A 11 1.43 -1.81 12.86
N GLY A 12 0.27 -1.48 12.28
CA GLY A 12 -0.20 -0.10 12.16
C GLY A 12 0.57 0.74 11.14
N LYS A 13 1.64 0.22 10.54
CA LYS A 13 2.44 0.92 9.52
C LYS A 13 1.61 1.18 8.27
N GLN A 14 1.79 2.36 7.72
CA GLN A 14 1.10 2.83 6.54
C GLN A 14 2.05 2.83 5.35
N PHE A 15 1.58 2.35 4.20
CA PHE A 15 2.36 2.27 2.97
C PHE A 15 1.46 2.44 1.75
N TYR A 16 2.07 2.82 0.63
CA TYR A 16 1.42 2.97 -0.66
C TYR A 16 1.54 1.69 -1.46
N CYS A 17 0.46 1.29 -2.10
CA CYS A 17 0.41 0.12 -2.95
C CYS A 17 -0.22 0.46 -4.30
N GLU A 18 0.15 -0.23 -5.37
CA GLU A 18 -0.49 0.00 -6.66
C GLU A 18 -1.94 -0.47 -6.67
N THR A 19 -2.81 0.29 -7.34
CA THR A 19 -4.21 -0.12 -7.54
C THR A 19 -4.33 -1.45 -8.27
N LEU A 20 -3.37 -1.80 -9.15
CA LEU A 20 -3.38 -3.06 -9.89
C LEU A 20 -3.35 -4.28 -8.95
N LEU A 21 -2.58 -4.21 -7.86
CA LEU A 21 -2.51 -5.29 -6.87
C LEU A 21 -3.80 -5.42 -6.08
N THR A 22 -4.44 -4.28 -5.82
CA THR A 22 -5.75 -4.21 -5.18
C THR A 22 -6.86 -4.75 -6.06
N ASP A 23 -6.86 -4.37 -7.33
CA ASP A 23 -7.85 -4.79 -8.34
C ASP A 23 -7.77 -6.31 -8.58
N ASN A 24 -6.55 -6.83 -8.66
CA ASN A 24 -6.27 -8.27 -8.72
C ASN A 24 -6.38 -9.00 -7.37
N ARG A 25 -6.79 -8.32 -6.30
CA ARG A 25 -6.99 -8.89 -4.95
C ARG A 25 -5.77 -9.66 -4.41
N PHE A 26 -4.58 -9.18 -4.74
CA PHE A 26 -3.32 -9.86 -4.44
C PHE A 26 -2.91 -9.64 -2.97
N PRO A 27 -2.46 -10.67 -2.22
CA PRO A 27 -1.98 -10.48 -0.86
C PRO A 27 -0.80 -9.49 -0.83
N LEU A 28 -0.81 -8.59 0.16
CA LEU A 28 0.21 -7.55 0.30
C LEU A 28 1.19 -7.92 1.39
N HIS A 29 2.48 -7.91 1.08
CA HIS A 29 3.53 -8.09 2.09
C HIS A 29 3.87 -6.76 2.77
N CYS A 30 3.67 -6.67 4.08
CA CYS A 30 3.91 -5.43 4.81
C CYS A 30 5.42 -5.12 4.93
N PRO A 31 5.90 -3.96 4.46
CA PRO A 31 7.32 -3.59 4.57
C PRO A 31 7.75 -3.26 6.00
N GLY A 32 6.82 -3.13 6.95
CA GLY A 32 7.13 -2.87 8.36
C GLY A 32 7.38 -4.13 9.16
N CYS A 33 6.46 -5.09 9.08
CA CYS A 33 6.49 -6.30 9.91
C CYS A 33 6.79 -7.58 9.14
N GLY A 34 6.97 -7.51 7.82
CA GLY A 34 7.23 -8.68 6.98
C GLY A 34 6.08 -9.70 6.97
N LYS A 35 4.86 -9.28 7.31
CA LYS A 35 3.69 -10.16 7.32
C LYS A 35 2.82 -9.90 6.11
N TYR A 36 2.32 -10.98 5.52
CA TYR A 36 1.30 -10.93 4.49
C TYR A 36 -0.05 -10.48 5.09
N ILE A 37 -0.71 -9.61 4.36
CA ILE A 37 -2.05 -9.08 4.62
C ILE A 37 -2.94 -9.56 3.47
N SER A 38 -3.97 -10.33 3.80
CA SER A 38 -4.93 -10.83 2.81
C SER A 38 -5.84 -9.71 2.31
N TYR A 39 -6.34 -9.81 1.07
CA TYR A 39 -7.28 -8.84 0.50
C TYR A 39 -8.45 -8.51 1.43
N LYS A 40 -9.02 -9.52 2.10
CA LYS A 40 -10.14 -9.34 3.02
C LYS A 40 -9.86 -8.39 4.19
N GLU A 41 -8.59 -8.28 4.62
CA GLU A 41 -8.18 -7.43 5.74
C GLU A 41 -8.06 -5.96 5.33
N TYR A 42 -7.55 -5.70 4.12
CA TYR A 42 -7.31 -4.33 3.65
C TYR A 42 -8.38 -3.81 2.69
N GLN A 43 -9.29 -4.64 2.17
CA GLN A 43 -10.44 -4.22 1.36
C GLN A 43 -11.32 -3.19 2.08
N SER A 44 -11.43 -3.27 3.40
CA SER A 44 -12.21 -2.30 4.19
C SER A 44 -11.59 -0.89 4.18
N GLN A 45 -10.29 -0.80 3.86
CA GLN A 45 -9.55 0.46 3.75
C GLN A 45 -9.61 1.01 2.32
N LEU A 46 -9.85 0.13 1.36
CA LEU A 46 -10.15 0.43 -0.03
C LEU A 46 -11.63 0.79 -0.18
N GLN A 47 -12.10 1.80 0.57
CA GLN A 47 -13.43 2.32 0.29
C GLN A 47 -13.49 2.87 -1.13
N PRO A 48 -14.65 2.80 -1.83
CA PRO A 48 -14.80 3.41 -3.14
C PRO A 48 -14.53 4.90 -2.97
N ILE A 49 -13.36 5.32 -3.44
CA ILE A 49 -12.94 6.70 -3.45
C ILE A 49 -13.88 7.39 -4.42
N SER A 50 -15.01 7.89 -3.93
CA SER A 50 -15.80 8.88 -4.65
C SER A 50 -14.86 10.05 -4.92
N SER A 51 -14.39 10.13 -6.16
CA SER A 51 -14.15 11.39 -6.86
C SER A 51 -13.22 12.39 -6.18
N THR A 52 -12.23 11.94 -5.42
CA THR A 52 -11.13 12.82 -5.02
C THR A 52 -9.83 12.13 -5.38
N SER A 53 -9.32 12.52 -6.54
CA SER A 53 -7.92 12.38 -6.95
C SER A 53 -7.04 13.18 -5.98
N VAL A 54 -7.06 12.85 -4.69
CA VAL A 54 -6.08 13.37 -3.75
C VAL A 54 -4.80 12.65 -4.12
N LEU A 55 -3.99 13.32 -4.95
CA LEU A 55 -2.58 12.99 -5.10
C LEU A 55 -2.07 12.80 -3.68
N THR A 56 -1.84 11.56 -3.27
CA THR A 56 -1.49 11.30 -1.88
C THR A 56 -0.09 11.86 -1.72
N ARG A 57 -0.02 13.05 -1.13
CA ARG A 57 1.24 13.78 -0.96
C ARG A 57 2.11 12.90 -0.08
N ILE A 58 3.12 12.30 -0.69
CA ILE A 58 4.17 11.63 0.04
C ILE A 58 4.90 12.74 0.80
N GLN A 59 4.61 12.84 2.10
CA GLN A 59 5.18 13.84 3.01
C GLN A 59 6.69 13.64 3.24
N LYS A 60 7.27 12.55 2.71
CA LYS A 60 8.67 12.20 2.82
C LYS A 60 9.34 12.26 1.44
N PRO A 61 10.59 12.73 1.33
CA PRO A 61 11.36 12.61 0.11
C PRO A 61 11.49 11.14 -0.28
N ILE A 62 11.19 10.81 -1.54
CA ILE A 62 11.39 9.46 -2.07
C ILE A 62 12.88 9.30 -2.38
N SER A 63 13.62 8.74 -1.43
CA SER A 63 15.00 8.29 -1.63
C SER A 63 15.04 6.76 -1.80
N LYS A 64 16.10 6.20 -2.40
CA LYS A 64 16.26 4.75 -2.60
C LYS A 64 16.13 3.94 -1.30
N GLU A 65 16.55 4.53 -0.19
CA GLU A 65 16.44 3.97 1.16
C GLU A 65 15.01 4.02 1.75
N THR A 66 14.24 5.07 1.43
CA THR A 66 12.91 5.30 2.01
C THR A 66 11.79 4.73 1.12
N VAL A 67 12.10 4.42 -0.14
CA VAL A 67 11.09 3.91 -1.08
C VAL A 67 10.53 2.56 -0.65
N GLY A 68 11.35 1.66 -0.08
CA GLY A 68 10.87 0.36 0.42
C GLY A 68 10.05 0.47 1.71
N GLU A 69 10.22 1.56 2.46
CA GLU A 69 9.42 1.84 3.65
C GLU A 69 8.06 2.47 3.31
N ILE A 70 8.00 3.21 2.21
CA ILE A 70 6.87 4.04 1.80
C ILE A 70 6.02 3.31 0.76
N LEU A 71 6.64 2.58 -0.17
CA LEU A 71 6.01 1.98 -1.34
C LEU A 71 6.17 0.46 -1.28
N TYR A 72 5.06 -0.24 -1.47
CA TYR A 72 5.07 -1.68 -1.66
C TYR A 72 5.69 -2.01 -3.01
N ILE A 73 6.77 -2.77 -3.00
CA ILE A 73 7.42 -3.30 -4.21
C ILE A 73 7.30 -4.81 -4.14
N PRO A 74 6.51 -5.46 -5.02
CA PRO A 74 6.49 -6.91 -5.10
C PRO A 74 7.91 -7.37 -5.47
N SER A 75 8.45 -8.32 -4.70
CA SER A 75 9.74 -8.93 -5.04
C SER A 75 9.55 -9.72 -6.34
N LYS A 76 10.40 -9.44 -7.34
CA LYS A 76 10.50 -10.29 -8.54
C LYS A 76 11.20 -11.57 -8.11
N GLU A 77 10.43 -12.62 -7.88
CA GLU A 77 10.92 -13.99 -8.08
C GLU A 77 10.93 -14.28 -9.59
#